data_AF-A0A3C0VRU7-F1
#
_entry.id   AF-A0A3C0VRU7-F1
#
_cell.length_a   1.000
_cell.length_b   1.000
_cell.length_c   1.000
_cell.angle_alpha   90.00
_cell.angle_beta   90.00
_cell.angle_gamma   90.00
#
_symmetry.space_group_name_H-M   'P 1'
#
loop_
_entity.id
_entity.type
_entity.pdbx_description
1 polymer ?
#
loop_
_entity_poly.entity_id
_entity_poly.type
_entity_poly.pdbx_seq_one_letter_code
_entity_poly.pdbx_strand_id
1 'polypeptide(L)'
;MFCSQCGTENPDGVLVCSNCGATLVKDEGKGINKPDMPMKWYKFLAFFALWAGAFINLAYGFRYLGENAFGNSFASELIFEAYPKMKGVMVIAGLATIAIAALNAWTAINLIKYKKAAPKFVVLNYLAGAAVNLYYVIATASIVDPILIAESNIILTATASIIIAIVFSIINIIYFKKRKHLFVN
;
A
#
# COMPACT_ATOMS: atom_id res chain seq x y z
N MET A 1 18.73 13.73 27.35
CA MET A 1 17.38 13.15 27.61
C MET A 1 16.29 13.66 26.66
N PHE A 2 15.24 12.87 26.36
CA PHE A 2 14.12 13.29 25.48
C PHE A 2 12.91 13.82 26.27
N CYS A 3 12.30 14.91 25.80
CA CYS A 3 11.09 15.46 26.41
C CYS A 3 9.87 14.55 26.15
N SER A 4 9.15 14.17 27.20
CA SER A 4 7.93 13.34 27.10
C SER A 4 6.74 14.07 26.45
N GLN A 5 6.74 15.41 26.46
CA GLN A 5 5.66 16.22 25.92
C GLN A 5 5.82 16.50 24.42
N CYS A 6 7.03 16.85 23.97
CA CYS A 6 7.26 17.27 22.57
C CYS A 6 8.30 16.43 21.82
N GLY A 7 9.02 15.52 22.49
CA GLY A 7 10.02 14.65 21.85
C GLY A 7 11.36 15.32 21.54
N THR A 8 11.59 16.57 21.95
CA THR A 8 12.87 17.28 21.75
C THR A 8 13.99 16.62 22.56
N GLU A 9 15.15 16.42 21.93
CA GLU A 9 16.38 15.99 22.60
C GLU A 9 17.00 17.17 23.36
N ASN A 10 17.24 16.98 24.65
CA ASN A 10 17.79 17.99 25.54
C ASN A 10 19.11 17.49 26.16
N PRO A 11 20.08 18.38 26.43
CA PRO A 11 21.33 18.03 27.13
C PRO A 11 21.06 17.39 28.49
N ASP A 12 21.97 16.52 28.96
CA ASP A 12 21.80 15.87 30.25
C ASP A 12 22.00 16.86 31.41
N GLY A 13 21.12 16.77 32.41
CA GLY A 13 21.14 17.64 33.59
C GLY A 13 20.21 18.85 33.54
N VAL A 14 19.57 19.14 32.39
CA VAL A 14 18.58 20.22 32.29
C VAL A 14 17.22 19.79 32.83
N LEU A 15 16.61 20.63 33.68
CA LEU A 15 15.32 20.36 34.33
C LEU A 15 14.12 20.82 33.50
N VAL A 16 14.35 21.54 32.40
CA VAL A 16 13.29 22.14 31.58
C VAL A 16 13.64 21.96 30.11
N CYS A 17 12.64 21.59 29.31
CA CYS A 17 12.77 21.39 27.87
C CYS A 17 13.01 22.74 27.16
N SER A 18 14.06 22.81 26.36
CA SER A 18 14.47 24.00 25.59
C SER A 18 13.44 24.47 24.55
N ASN A 19 12.54 23.58 24.11
CA ASN A 19 11.58 23.87 23.06
C ASN A 19 10.18 24.21 23.59
N CYS A 20 9.67 23.43 24.56
CA CYS A 20 8.27 23.55 25.00
C CYS A 20 8.11 23.96 26.47
N GLY A 21 9.20 24.19 27.21
CA GLY A 21 9.16 24.62 28.61
C GLY A 21 8.67 23.57 29.61
N ALA A 22 8.45 22.32 29.18
CA ALA A 22 8.01 21.25 30.07
C ALA A 22 9.14 20.81 31.02
N THR A 23 8.80 20.53 32.28
CA THR A 23 9.75 19.99 33.27
C THR A 23 10.22 18.59 32.85
N LEU A 24 11.54 18.40 32.87
CA LEU A 24 12.21 17.14 32.59
C LEU A 24 12.52 16.47 33.93
N VAL A 25 11.76 15.42 34.26
CA VAL A 25 12.02 14.63 35.47
C VAL A 25 13.21 13.72 35.20
N LYS A 26 14.24 13.76 36.06
CA LYS A 26 15.32 12.77 36.04
C LYS A 26 14.72 11.42 36.45
N ASP A 27 14.59 10.50 35.50
CA ASP A 27 14.28 9.11 35.82
C ASP A 27 15.47 8.50 36.56
N GLU A 28 15.32 8.33 37.87
CA GLU A 28 16.20 7.52 38.69
C GLU A 28 16.06 6.05 38.27
N GLY A 29 16.89 5.61 37.32
CA GLY A 29 17.30 4.21 37.16
C GLY A 29 16.21 3.18 36.77
N LYS A 30 14.96 3.57 36.56
CA LYS A 30 14.02 2.79 35.75
C LYS A 30 14.07 3.38 34.36
N GLY A 31 14.89 2.79 33.49
CA GLY A 31 14.74 3.00 32.06
C GLY A 31 13.24 2.88 31.78
N ILE A 32 12.61 3.96 31.31
CA ILE A 32 11.24 3.89 30.85
C ILE A 32 11.29 2.88 29.73
N ASN A 33 10.99 1.62 30.06
CA ASN A 33 10.53 0.63 29.12
C ASN A 33 9.29 1.30 28.54
N LYS A 34 9.47 2.06 27.43
CA LYS A 34 8.35 2.50 26.61
C LYS A 34 7.51 1.24 26.45
N PRO A 35 6.23 1.23 26.88
CA PRO A 35 5.43 0.03 26.81
C PRO A 35 5.58 -0.50 25.40
N ASP A 36 6.08 -1.74 25.31
CA ASP A 36 6.55 -2.35 24.08
C ASP A 36 5.46 -2.17 23.03
N MET A 37 5.66 -1.22 22.11
CA MET A 37 4.53 -0.71 21.33
C MET A 37 4.11 -1.84 20.39
N PRO A 38 2.88 -2.36 20.48
CA PRO A 38 2.56 -3.63 19.83
C PRO A 38 2.75 -3.52 18.31
N MET A 39 3.64 -4.37 17.78
CA MET A 39 4.03 -4.39 16.36
C MET A 39 3.28 -5.47 15.57
N LYS A 40 2.16 -6.00 16.07
CA LYS A 40 1.39 -7.08 15.42
C LYS A 40 0.99 -6.72 13.99
N TRP A 41 0.39 -5.53 13.79
CA TRP A 41 0.01 -5.05 12.46
C TRP A 41 1.20 -4.88 11.52
N TYR A 42 2.30 -4.29 12.01
CA TYR A 42 3.55 -4.20 11.25
C TYR A 42 4.06 -5.57 10.83
N LYS A 43 4.12 -6.55 11.75
CA LYS A 43 4.58 -7.91 11.44
C LYS A 43 3.68 -8.57 10.40
N PHE A 44 2.37 -8.42 10.54
CA PHE A 44 1.41 -8.89 9.54
C PHE A 44 1.66 -8.27 8.17
N LEU A 45 1.85 -6.95 8.08
CA LEU A 45 2.14 -6.28 6.80
C LEU A 45 3.45 -6.75 6.17
N ALA A 46 4.54 -6.68 6.93
CA ALA A 46 5.90 -6.88 6.43
C ALA A 46 6.20 -8.36 6.11
N PHE A 47 5.63 -9.30 6.87
CA PHE A 47 5.92 -10.73 6.72
C PHE A 47 4.81 -11.52 6.03
N PHE A 48 3.61 -10.96 5.83
CA PHE A 48 2.51 -11.66 5.18
C PHE A 48 1.79 -10.83 4.13
N ALA A 49 1.11 -9.75 4.49
CA ALA A 49 0.13 -9.10 3.62
C ALA A 49 0.75 -8.56 2.31
N LEU A 50 1.93 -7.94 2.39
CA LEU A 50 2.62 -7.44 1.20
C LEU A 50 3.13 -8.58 0.31
N TRP A 51 3.56 -9.71 0.88
CA TRP A 51 3.96 -10.88 0.11
C TRP A 51 2.79 -11.56 -0.56
N ALA A 52 1.68 -11.77 0.16
CA ALA A 52 0.43 -12.25 -0.40
C ALA A 52 -0.05 -11.34 -1.55
N GLY A 53 0.00 -10.02 -1.33
CA GLY A 53 -0.26 -9.02 -2.35
C GLY A 53 0.67 -9.17 -3.56
N ALA A 54 1.96 -9.39 -3.37
CA ALA A 54 2.91 -9.60 -4.45
C ALA A 54 2.56 -10.84 -5.29
N PHE A 55 2.27 -11.98 -4.65
CA PHE A 55 1.88 -13.21 -5.36
C PHE A 55 0.57 -13.06 -6.12
N ILE A 56 -0.44 -12.45 -5.49
CA ILE A 56 -1.74 -12.19 -6.13
C ILE A 56 -1.55 -11.30 -7.36
N ASN A 57 -0.84 -10.18 -7.20
CA ASN A 57 -0.59 -9.25 -8.32
C ASN A 57 0.23 -9.92 -9.44
N LEU A 58 1.20 -10.76 -9.10
CA LEU A 58 1.98 -11.49 -10.10
C LEU A 58 1.10 -12.48 -10.88
N ALA A 59 0.23 -13.22 -10.19
CA ALA A 59 -0.70 -14.15 -10.81
C ALA A 59 -1.69 -13.43 -11.74
N TYR A 60 -2.29 -12.32 -11.31
CA TYR A 60 -3.15 -11.50 -12.16
C TYR A 60 -2.39 -10.87 -13.33
N GLY A 61 -1.16 -10.42 -13.11
CA GLY A 61 -0.29 -9.90 -14.15
C GLY A 61 -0.07 -10.91 -15.27
N PHE A 62 0.33 -12.14 -14.94
CA PHE A 62 0.47 -13.20 -15.93
C PHE A 62 -0.85 -13.59 -16.59
N ARG A 63 -1.94 -13.62 -15.83
CA ARG A 63 -3.27 -13.88 -16.40
C ARG A 63 -3.64 -12.84 -17.46
N TYR A 64 -3.45 -11.55 -17.18
CA TYR A 64 -3.76 -10.47 -18.13
C TYR A 64 -2.90 -10.47 -19.39
N LEU A 65 -1.65 -10.93 -19.27
CA LEU A 65 -0.74 -11.08 -20.41
C LEU A 65 -0.95 -12.38 -21.19
N GLY A 66 -1.61 -13.36 -20.61
CA GLY A 66 -1.85 -14.67 -21.21
C GLY A 66 -3.16 -14.78 -21.98
N GLU A 67 -3.41 -15.96 -22.52
CA GLU A 67 -4.61 -16.28 -23.29
C GLU A 67 -5.89 -16.30 -22.43
N ASN A 68 -5.76 -16.39 -21.10
CA ASN A 68 -6.89 -16.49 -20.17
C ASN A 68 -7.21 -15.16 -19.46
N ALA A 69 -6.94 -14.03 -20.11
CA ALA A 69 -7.09 -12.68 -19.58
C ALA A 69 -8.48 -12.44 -18.93
N PHE A 70 -9.54 -13.01 -19.53
CA PHE A 70 -10.93 -12.89 -19.06
C PHE A 70 -11.50 -14.15 -18.39
N GLY A 71 -10.68 -15.10 -17.95
CA GLY A 71 -11.16 -16.34 -17.30
C GLY A 71 -10.62 -17.59 -17.93
N ASN A 72 -10.81 -17.68 -19.23
CA ASN A 72 -10.41 -18.78 -20.09
C ASN A 72 -10.09 -18.24 -21.48
N SER A 73 -9.53 -19.11 -22.33
CA SER A 73 -9.03 -18.76 -23.65
C SER A 73 -10.16 -18.36 -24.58
N PHE A 74 -11.25 -19.13 -24.59
CA PHE A 74 -12.43 -18.86 -25.41
C PHE A 74 -13.05 -17.49 -25.14
N ALA A 75 -13.28 -17.13 -23.88
CA ALA A 75 -13.83 -15.83 -23.52
C ALA A 75 -12.90 -14.68 -23.92
N SER A 76 -11.58 -14.89 -23.79
CA SER A 76 -10.60 -13.87 -24.15
C SER A 76 -10.49 -13.69 -25.66
N GLU A 77 -10.55 -14.77 -26.43
CA GLU A 77 -10.61 -14.75 -27.88
C GLU A 77 -11.82 -13.96 -28.39
N LEU A 78 -13.03 -14.30 -27.90
CA LEU A 78 -14.26 -13.61 -28.28
C LEU A 78 -14.22 -12.11 -27.96
N ILE A 79 -13.72 -11.73 -26.79
CA ILE A 79 -13.62 -10.32 -26.39
C ILE A 79 -12.58 -9.58 -27.24
N PHE A 80 -11.44 -10.19 -27.55
CA PHE A 80 -10.43 -9.55 -28.40
C PHE A 80 -10.84 -9.48 -29.86
N GLU A 81 -11.67 -10.41 -30.34
CA GLU A 81 -12.26 -10.33 -31.68
C GLU A 81 -13.28 -9.19 -31.76
N ALA A 82 -14.19 -9.11 -30.78
CA ALA A 82 -15.20 -8.04 -30.72
C ALA A 82 -14.59 -6.66 -30.46
N TYR A 83 -13.57 -6.59 -29.60
CA TYR A 83 -12.91 -5.35 -29.16
C TYR A 83 -11.38 -5.47 -29.23
N PRO A 84 -10.76 -5.38 -30.42
CA PRO A 84 -9.31 -5.60 -30.59
C PRO A 84 -8.42 -4.72 -29.72
N LYS A 85 -8.87 -3.48 -29.42
CA LYS A 85 -8.16 -2.54 -28.55
C LYS A 85 -8.03 -3.02 -27.10
N MET A 86 -8.90 -3.93 -26.64
CA MET A 86 -8.84 -4.49 -25.29
C MET A 86 -7.55 -5.24 -25.03
N LYS A 87 -6.92 -5.83 -26.06
CA LYS A 87 -5.62 -6.50 -25.89
C LYS A 87 -4.55 -5.53 -25.38
N GLY A 88 -4.54 -4.29 -25.89
CA GLY A 88 -3.63 -3.25 -25.42
C GLY A 88 -3.90 -2.86 -23.96
N VAL A 89 -5.18 -2.76 -23.58
CA VAL A 89 -5.59 -2.48 -22.18
C VAL A 89 -5.10 -3.58 -21.24
N MET A 90 -5.30 -4.84 -21.61
CA MET A 90 -4.86 -5.98 -20.80
C MET A 90 -3.34 -6.04 -20.66
N VAL A 91 -2.59 -5.74 -21.73
CA VAL A 91 -1.11 -5.68 -21.67
C VAL A 91 -0.62 -4.62 -20.69
N ILE A 92 -1.17 -3.40 -20.78
CA ILE A 92 -0.78 -2.30 -19.87
C ILE A 92 -1.15 -2.64 -18.42
N ALA A 93 -2.37 -3.14 -18.19
CA ALA A 93 -2.81 -3.54 -16.86
C ALA A 93 -1.95 -4.69 -16.29
N GLY A 94 -1.61 -5.68 -17.13
CA GLY A 94 -0.76 -6.81 -16.75
C GLY A 94 0.63 -6.36 -16.31
N LEU A 95 1.30 -5.54 -17.11
CA LEU A 95 2.62 -4.98 -16.78
C LEU A 95 2.59 -4.12 -15.51
N ALA A 96 1.57 -3.26 -15.38
CA ALA A 96 1.40 -2.42 -14.18
C ALA A 96 1.19 -3.26 -12.92
N THR A 97 0.42 -4.35 -13.02
CA THR A 97 0.16 -5.26 -11.90
C THR A 97 1.44 -6.02 -11.50
N ILE A 98 2.27 -6.44 -12.47
CA ILE A 98 3.60 -7.01 -12.19
C ILE A 98 4.52 -5.98 -11.49
N ALA A 99 4.49 -4.72 -11.93
CA ALA A 99 5.24 -3.65 -11.28
C ALA A 99 4.77 -3.43 -9.82
N ILE A 100 3.47 -3.50 -9.56
CA ILE A 100 2.91 -3.46 -8.19
C ILE A 100 3.36 -4.68 -7.37
N ALA A 101 3.46 -5.88 -7.97
CA ALA A 101 4.00 -7.04 -7.28
C ALA A 101 5.45 -6.80 -6.81
N ALA A 102 6.29 -6.23 -7.67
CA ALA A 102 7.65 -5.84 -7.31
C ALA A 102 7.67 -4.76 -6.22
N LEU A 103 6.80 -3.75 -6.30
CA LEU A 103 6.68 -2.71 -5.29
C LEU A 103 6.23 -3.27 -3.92
N ASN A 104 5.32 -4.24 -3.91
CA ASN A 104 4.88 -4.92 -2.69
C ASN A 104 6.04 -5.65 -2.01
N ALA A 105 6.77 -6.49 -2.74
CA ALA A 105 7.93 -7.22 -2.22
C ALA A 105 9.03 -6.25 -1.75
N TRP A 106 9.32 -5.22 -2.55
CA TRP A 106 10.31 -4.20 -2.19
C TRP A 106 9.90 -3.45 -0.92
N THR A 107 8.63 -3.05 -0.79
CA THR A 107 8.11 -2.40 0.41
C THR A 107 8.22 -3.30 1.63
N ALA A 108 7.92 -4.60 1.50
CA ALA A 108 8.06 -5.57 2.57
C ALA A 108 9.50 -5.63 3.10
N ILE A 109 10.48 -5.76 2.18
CA ILE A 109 11.90 -5.78 2.53
C ILE A 109 12.33 -4.48 3.22
N ASN A 110 11.87 -3.32 2.73
CA ASN A 110 12.22 -2.03 3.34
C ASN A 110 11.54 -1.81 4.70
N LEU A 111 10.34 -2.35 4.91
CA LEU A 111 9.71 -2.39 6.23
C LEU A 111 10.55 -3.24 7.18
N ILE A 112 10.91 -4.47 6.82
CA ILE A 112 11.75 -5.37 7.63
C ILE A 112 13.07 -4.70 8.03
N LYS A 113 13.67 -3.92 7.12
CA LYS A 113 14.90 -3.15 7.35
C LYS A 113 14.70 -1.83 8.10
N TYR A 114 13.47 -1.51 8.52
CA TYR A 114 13.10 -0.28 9.22
C TYR A 114 13.55 0.99 8.50
N LYS A 115 13.50 1.02 7.17
CA LYS A 115 13.90 2.21 6.41
C LYS A 115 12.91 3.35 6.59
N LYS A 116 13.42 4.57 6.71
CA LYS A 116 12.66 5.81 6.94
C LYS A 116 11.54 6.04 5.90
N ALA A 117 11.76 5.63 4.65
CA ALA A 117 10.80 5.80 3.58
C ALA A 117 9.75 4.68 3.49
N ALA A 118 9.97 3.52 4.13
CA ALA A 118 9.12 2.33 3.97
C ALA A 118 7.62 2.58 4.25
N PRO A 119 7.21 3.34 5.28
CA PRO A 119 5.80 3.66 5.51
C PRO A 119 5.12 4.39 4.34
N LYS A 120 5.85 5.24 3.61
CA LYS A 120 5.30 5.93 2.44
C LYS A 120 5.00 4.97 1.31
N PHE A 121 5.83 3.94 1.15
CA PHE A 121 5.65 2.93 0.10
C PHE A 121 4.52 1.94 0.40
N VAL A 122 4.16 1.74 1.68
CA VAL A 122 2.91 1.04 2.03
C VAL A 122 1.70 1.79 1.47
N VAL A 123 1.64 3.10 1.64
CA VAL A 123 0.57 3.94 1.08
C VAL A 123 0.61 3.91 -0.45
N LEU A 124 1.81 4.03 -1.05
CA LEU A 124 1.98 3.98 -2.49
C LEU A 124 1.44 2.67 -3.10
N ASN A 125 1.61 1.52 -2.45
CA ASN A 125 1.04 0.25 -2.92
C ASN A 125 -0.49 0.32 -3.08
N TYR A 126 -1.20 0.87 -2.10
CA TYR A 126 -2.66 1.02 -2.18
C TYR A 126 -3.07 2.00 -3.29
N LEU A 127 -2.38 3.14 -3.40
CA LEU A 127 -2.68 4.14 -4.42
C LEU A 127 -2.37 3.65 -5.83
N ALA A 128 -1.27 2.90 -6.01
CA ALA A 128 -0.92 2.30 -7.29
C ALA A 128 -1.97 1.26 -7.73
N GLY A 129 -2.42 0.39 -6.81
CA GLY A 129 -3.50 -0.55 -7.09
C GLY A 129 -4.83 0.13 -7.47
N ALA A 130 -5.19 1.21 -6.78
CA ALA A 130 -6.36 2.02 -7.14
C ALA A 130 -6.21 2.69 -8.51
N ALA A 131 -5.02 3.22 -8.82
CA ALA A 131 -4.74 3.84 -10.11
C ALA A 131 -4.85 2.84 -11.28
N VAL A 132 -4.36 1.61 -11.12
CA VAL A 132 -4.50 0.56 -12.15
C VAL A 132 -5.96 0.16 -12.35
N ASN A 133 -6.75 0.03 -11.27
CA ASN A 133 -8.19 -0.24 -11.39
C ASN A 133 -8.93 0.90 -12.09
N LEU A 134 -8.61 2.15 -11.74
CA LEU A 134 -9.21 3.32 -12.38
C LEU A 134 -8.85 3.38 -13.88
N TYR A 135 -7.59 3.12 -14.22
CA TYR A 135 -7.15 2.98 -15.61
C TYR A 135 -7.96 1.91 -16.34
N TYR A 136 -8.09 0.70 -15.76
CA TYR A 136 -8.80 -0.41 -16.39
C TYR A 136 -10.26 -0.04 -16.71
N VAL A 137 -10.96 0.61 -15.77
CA VAL A 137 -12.35 1.03 -15.97
C VAL A 137 -12.47 2.10 -17.04
N ILE A 138 -11.65 3.16 -16.97
CA ILE A 138 -11.71 4.26 -17.94
C ILE A 138 -11.36 3.77 -19.34
N ALA A 139 -10.32 2.95 -19.47
CA ALA A 139 -9.90 2.40 -20.74
C ALA A 139 -10.99 1.49 -21.33
N THR A 140 -11.59 0.61 -20.51
CA THR A 140 -12.71 -0.25 -20.95
C THR A 140 -13.92 0.59 -21.36
N ALA A 141 -14.25 1.64 -20.61
CA ALA A 141 -15.34 2.58 -20.91
C ALA A 141 -15.16 3.37 -22.21
N SER A 142 -13.93 3.49 -22.71
CA SER A 142 -13.65 4.10 -24.00
C SER A 142 -13.77 3.15 -25.19
N ILE A 143 -13.95 1.84 -24.95
CA ILE A 143 -13.91 0.79 -25.98
C ILE A 143 -15.24 0.02 -26.06
N VAL A 144 -15.82 -0.31 -24.91
CA VAL A 144 -16.97 -1.19 -24.78
C VAL A 144 -18.26 -0.38 -24.68
N ASP A 145 -19.36 -0.94 -25.19
CA ASP A 145 -20.68 -0.31 -25.14
C ASP A 145 -21.09 0.00 -23.68
N PRO A 146 -21.59 1.22 -23.38
CA PRO A 146 -22.03 1.61 -22.04
C PRO A 146 -23.05 0.66 -21.41
N ILE A 147 -23.94 0.02 -22.21
CA ILE A 147 -24.94 -0.93 -21.71
C ILE A 147 -24.24 -2.17 -21.13
N LEU A 148 -23.28 -2.74 -21.88
CA LEU A 148 -22.52 -3.91 -21.42
C LEU A 148 -21.69 -3.60 -20.18
N ILE A 149 -21.18 -2.37 -20.07
CA ILE A 149 -20.44 -1.91 -18.88
C ILE A 149 -21.38 -1.82 -17.68
N ALA A 150 -22.59 -1.30 -17.85
CA ALA A 150 -23.58 -1.17 -16.78
C ALA A 150 -24.05 -2.55 -16.27
N GLU A 151 -24.13 -3.55 -17.15
CA GLU A 151 -24.44 -4.93 -16.77
C GLU A 151 -23.25 -5.66 -16.13
N SER A 152 -22.03 -5.19 -16.40
CA SER A 152 -20.82 -5.74 -15.79
C SER A 152 -20.60 -5.24 -14.36
N ASN A 153 -19.88 -6.01 -13.54
CA ASN A 153 -19.50 -5.61 -12.19
C ASN A 153 -18.28 -4.65 -12.13
N ILE A 154 -17.78 -4.15 -13.27
CA ILE A 154 -16.50 -3.44 -13.33
C ILE A 154 -16.49 -2.15 -12.51
N ILE A 155 -17.59 -1.37 -12.55
CA ILE A 155 -17.73 -0.11 -11.81
C ILE A 155 -17.79 -0.38 -10.30
N LEU A 156 -18.53 -1.41 -9.90
CA LEU A 156 -18.66 -1.81 -8.50
C LEU A 156 -17.30 -2.26 -7.95
N THR A 157 -16.56 -3.10 -8.67
CA THR A 157 -15.21 -3.55 -8.27
C THR A 157 -14.24 -2.37 -8.14
N ALA A 158 -14.25 -1.45 -9.10
CA ALA A 158 -13.39 -0.26 -9.04
C ALA A 158 -13.72 0.62 -7.84
N THR A 159 -15.00 0.90 -7.60
CA THR A 159 -15.46 1.69 -6.46
C THR A 159 -15.03 1.07 -5.13
N ALA A 160 -15.23 -0.23 -4.97
CA ALA A 160 -14.79 -0.96 -3.77
C ALA A 160 -13.26 -0.89 -3.59
N SER A 161 -12.49 -1.06 -4.67
CA SER A 161 -11.02 -1.01 -4.61
C SER A 161 -10.50 0.37 -4.20
N ILE A 162 -11.13 1.45 -4.67
CA ILE A 162 -10.77 2.83 -4.33
C ILE A 162 -11.07 3.11 -2.85
N ILE A 163 -12.24 2.70 -2.38
CA ILE A 163 -12.61 2.84 -0.96
C ILE A 163 -11.60 2.11 -0.07
N ILE A 164 -11.28 0.85 -0.41
CA ILE A 164 -10.28 0.05 0.32
C ILE A 164 -8.92 0.77 0.33
N ALA A 165 -8.47 1.27 -0.83
CA ALA A 165 -7.18 1.96 -0.92
C ALA A 165 -7.12 3.21 -0.03
N ILE A 166 -8.19 4.01 -0.01
CA ILE A 166 -8.29 5.21 0.84
C ILE A 166 -8.27 4.81 2.32
N VAL A 167 -9.12 3.88 2.73
CA VAL A 167 -9.24 3.43 4.14
C VAL A 167 -7.92 2.86 4.65
N PHE A 168 -7.32 1.93 3.89
CA PHE A 168 -6.04 1.32 4.29
C PHE A 168 -4.89 2.32 4.27
N SER A 169 -4.90 3.31 3.37
CA SER A 169 -3.92 4.39 3.40
C SER A 169 -4.03 5.21 4.68
N ILE A 170 -5.24 5.63 5.07
CA ILE A 170 -5.47 6.39 6.31
C ILE A 170 -5.03 5.59 7.54
N ILE A 171 -5.45 4.33 7.64
CA ILE A 171 -5.07 3.44 8.76
C ILE A 171 -3.55 3.35 8.88
N ASN A 172 -2.85 3.13 7.76
CA ASN A 172 -1.40 2.99 7.77
C ASN A 172 -0.68 4.31 8.06
N ILE A 173 -1.16 5.44 7.54
CA ILE A 173 -0.62 6.77 7.88
C ILE A 173 -0.69 7.00 9.38
N ILE A 174 -1.85 6.77 10.00
CA ILE A 174 -2.04 6.93 11.45
C ILE A 174 -1.14 5.95 12.22
N TYR A 175 -1.10 4.68 11.79
CA TYR A 175 -0.31 3.63 12.44
C TYR A 175 1.19 3.95 12.45
N PHE A 176 1.76 4.32 11.30
CA PHE A 176 3.18 4.60 11.15
C PHE A 176 3.58 5.97 11.70
N LYS A 177 2.69 6.97 11.71
CA LYS A 177 2.95 8.25 12.39
C LYS A 177 3.27 8.05 13.87
N LYS A 178 2.51 7.18 14.55
CA LYS A 178 2.76 6.80 15.96
C LYS A 178 4.08 6.05 16.19
N ARG A 179 4.65 5.46 15.13
CA ARG A 179 5.86 4.60 15.15
C ARG A 179 7.04 5.17 14.38
N LYS A 180 6.98 6.45 13.98
CA LYS A 180 8.00 7.07 13.12
C LYS A 180 9.43 6.94 13.66
N HIS A 181 9.58 6.95 14.99
CA HIS A 181 10.86 6.81 15.68
C HIS A 181 11.54 5.44 15.50
N LEU A 182 10.80 4.42 15.05
CA LEU A 182 11.37 3.09 14.74
C LEU A 182 12.00 3.03 13.35
N PHE A 183 11.72 4.00 12.46
CA PHE A 183 12.14 3.99 11.06
C PHE A 183 13.23 5.05 10.82
N VAL A 184 14.47 4.68 11.12
CA VAL A 184 15.62 5.61 11.13
C VAL A 184 16.70 5.28 10.07
N ASN A 185 16.66 4.08 9.49
CA ASN A 185 17.61 3.60 8.48
C ASN A 185 17.36 4.19 7.08
#